data_AF-A0AA50MEA8-F1
#
_entry.id   AF-A0AA50MEA8-F1
#
_cell.length_a   1.000
_cell.length_b   1.000
_cell.length_c   1.000
_cell.angle_alpha   90.00
_cell.angle_beta   90.00
_cell.angle_gamma   90.00
#
_symmetry.space_group_name_H-M   'P 1'
#
loop_
_entity.id
_entity.type
_entity.pdbx_description
1 polymer ?
#
loop_
_entity_poly.entity_id
_entity_poly.type
_entity_poly.pdbx_seq_one_letter_code
_entity_poly.pdbx_strand_id
1 'polypeptide(L)'
;KVLVKVHPEGKFVVDLDKNVDINDVTANCRVALRNESYTLHKILPNKVDPLVSLMMVEKVPDSTYEMVGGLDKQIKEIKEVIELPVKHPELFDALGIAQPKGVLLYGPPGTGKTLLARAVAHHTECTFIRVSGSELVQKFIGEGSRMVRELFVMAREHAPSIIFMDEIDSIGSSRIESGSGGDSEVQRTM
;
A
#
# COMPACT_ATOMS: atom_id res chain seq x y z
N LYS A 1 32.61 5.61 4.36
CA LYS A 1 32.12 6.97 4.69
C LYS A 1 30.79 7.20 4.00
N VAL A 2 29.81 7.74 4.70
CA VAL A 2 28.46 8.01 4.18
C VAL A 2 28.03 9.43 4.55
N LEU A 3 27.22 10.06 3.69
CA LEU A 3 26.68 11.39 3.96
C LEU A 3 25.35 11.26 4.70
N VAL A 4 25.30 11.74 5.94
CA VAL A 4 24.09 11.69 6.77
C VAL A 4 23.59 13.11 7.03
N LYS A 5 22.28 13.30 6.86
CA LYS A 5 21.61 14.55 7.23
C LYS A 5 21.07 14.42 8.66
N VAL A 6 21.59 15.24 9.56
CA VAL A 6 21.14 15.34 10.95
C VAL A 6 20.31 16.62 11.08
N HIS A 7 19.06 16.52 11.48
CA HIS A 7 18.22 17.69 11.74
C HIS A 7 18.30 18.05 13.23
N PRO A 8 18.60 19.31 13.63
CA PRO A 8 18.74 20.52 12.80
C PRO A 8 20.18 20.85 12.35
N GLU A 9 21.19 20.06 12.74
CA GLU A 9 22.61 20.40 12.65
C GLU A 9 23.22 20.45 11.23
N GLY A 10 22.58 19.84 10.22
CA GLY A 10 23.01 19.91 8.81
C GLY A 10 23.39 18.56 8.22
N LYS A 11 24.43 18.52 7.39
CA LYS A 11 24.90 17.29 6.71
C LYS A 11 26.33 16.99 7.13
N PHE A 12 26.59 15.75 7.52
CA PHE A 12 27.90 15.28 8.00
C PHE A 12 28.37 14.08 7.20
N VAL A 13 29.67 14.00 6.96
CA VAL A 13 30.31 12.79 6.42
C VAL A 13 30.76 11.95 7.60
N VAL A 14 30.14 10.79 7.77
CA VAL A 14 30.35 9.93 8.94
C VAL A 14 31.02 8.61 8.57
N ASP A 15 31.76 8.06 9.52
CA ASP A 15 32.34 6.71 9.44
C ASP A 15 31.32 5.65 9.90
N LEU A 16 31.48 4.45 9.37
CA LEU A 16 30.62 3.29 9.67
C LEU A 16 31.17 2.56 10.91
N ASP A 17 30.30 2.18 11.84
CA ASP A 17 30.66 1.27 12.94
C ASP A 17 30.92 -0.14 12.37
N LYS A 18 31.72 -0.96 13.07
CA LYS A 18 32.16 -2.29 12.60
C LYS A 18 31.01 -3.28 12.39
N ASN A 19 29.85 -2.97 12.97
CA ASN A 19 28.66 -3.82 12.95
C ASN A 19 27.68 -3.48 11.82
N VAL A 20 28.00 -2.51 10.96
CA VAL A 20 27.13 -2.10 9.84
C VAL A 20 27.83 -2.27 8.52
N ASP A 21 27.28 -3.13 7.67
CA ASP A 21 27.76 -3.34 6.32
C ASP A 21 27.31 -2.21 5.39
N ILE A 22 28.22 -1.77 4.52
CA ILE A 22 27.95 -0.68 3.56
C ILE A 22 26.88 -1.06 2.53
N ASN A 23 26.70 -2.36 2.28
CA ASN A 23 25.73 -2.87 1.31
C ASN A 23 24.29 -2.72 1.80
N ASP A 24 24.06 -2.70 3.11
CA ASP A 24 22.73 -2.54 3.70
C ASP A 24 22.30 -1.06 3.75
N VAL A 25 23.26 -0.14 3.58
CA VAL A 25 23.01 1.30 3.63
C VAL A 25 22.51 1.78 2.27
N THR A 26 21.19 1.83 2.12
CA THR A 26 20.53 2.40 0.94
C THR A 26 20.30 3.91 1.08
N ALA A 27 20.16 4.60 -0.05
CA ALA A 27 19.85 6.03 -0.04
C ALA A 27 18.50 6.30 0.65
N ASN A 28 18.42 7.36 1.46
CA ASN A 28 17.27 7.76 2.27
C ASN A 28 16.91 6.82 3.44
N CYS A 29 17.75 5.84 3.78
CA CYS A 29 17.56 5.08 5.02
C CYS A 29 17.73 5.99 6.26
N ARG A 30 16.97 5.69 7.31
CA ARG A 30 17.14 6.35 8.61
C ARG A 30 18.25 5.64 9.36
N VAL A 31 19.12 6.39 10.03
CA VAL A 31 20.26 5.83 10.75
C VAL A 31 20.39 6.47 12.12
N ALA A 32 20.86 5.70 13.08
CA ALA A 32 21.24 6.16 14.41
C ALA A 32 22.76 6.43 14.43
N LEU A 33 23.12 7.64 14.82
CA LEU A 33 24.51 8.05 15.03
C LEU A 33 24.85 8.03 16.52
N ARG A 34 26.11 7.77 16.88
CA ARG A 34 26.59 7.99 18.25
C ARG A 34 26.73 9.49 18.50
N ASN A 35 26.25 9.96 19.65
CA ASN A 35 26.23 11.38 19.99
C ASN A 35 27.64 12.00 20.06
N GLU A 36 28.65 11.26 20.52
CA GLU A 36 29.99 11.81 20.73
C GLU A 36 30.86 11.82 19.47
N SER A 37 30.74 10.80 18.63
CA SER A 37 31.65 10.55 17.50
C SER A 37 30.98 10.63 16.13
N TYR A 38 29.67 10.87 16.09
CA TYR A 38 28.84 10.87 14.87
C TYR A 38 28.99 9.61 14.01
N THR A 39 29.54 8.51 14.53
CA THR A 39 29.67 7.25 13.79
C THR A 39 28.31 6.58 13.62
N LEU A 40 28.06 6.02 12.43
CA LEU A 40 26.83 5.29 12.13
C LEU A 40 26.80 3.98 12.89
N HIS A 41 25.92 3.89 13.88
CA HIS A 41 25.82 2.73 14.79
C HIS A 41 24.80 1.70 14.34
N LYS A 42 23.63 2.14 13.86
CA LYS A 42 22.54 1.24 13.49
C LYS A 42 21.65 1.85 12.40
N ILE A 43 21.17 1.02 11.49
CA ILE A 43 20.13 1.38 10.53
C ILE A 43 18.76 1.26 11.23
N LEU A 44 17.95 2.30 11.15
CA LEU A 44 16.60 2.35 11.71
C LEU A 44 15.59 1.90 10.64
N PRO A 45 14.49 1.24 11.05
CA PRO A 45 13.41 0.91 10.12
C PRO A 45 12.84 2.16 9.46
N ASN A 46 12.32 1.99 8.25
CA ASN A 46 11.64 3.06 7.54
C ASN A 46 10.46 3.56 8.38
N LYS A 47 10.23 4.88 8.34
CA LYS A 47 9.06 5.48 8.97
C LYS A 47 7.88 5.22 8.03
N VAL A 48 7.04 4.27 8.37
CA VAL A 48 5.67 4.24 7.83
C VAL A 48 4.86 5.23 8.67
N ASP A 49 4.12 6.13 8.05
CA ASP A 49 3.28 7.03 8.84
C ASP A 49 2.22 6.19 9.60
N PRO A 50 1.97 6.50 10.89
CA PRO A 50 1.03 5.73 11.71
C PRO A 50 -0.37 5.65 11.10
N LEU A 51 -0.78 6.67 10.35
CA LEU A 51 -2.06 6.70 9.64
C LEU A 51 -2.16 5.58 8.61
N VAL A 52 -1.09 5.31 7.85
CA VAL A 52 -1.05 4.21 6.88
C VAL A 52 -1.04 2.87 7.63
N SER A 53 -0.37 2.80 8.78
CA SER A 53 -0.38 1.59 9.59
C SER A 53 -1.77 1.25 10.16
N LEU A 54 -2.58 2.26 10.47
CA LEU A 54 -3.97 2.09 10.90
C LEU A 54 -4.91 1.63 9.77
N MET A 55 -4.53 1.81 8.50
CA MET A 55 -5.28 1.30 7.34
C MET A 55 -5.10 -0.20 7.14
N MET A 56 -4.07 -0.80 7.76
CA MET A 56 -3.95 -2.24 7.81
C MET A 56 -4.99 -2.81 8.75
N VAL A 57 -5.78 -3.75 8.24
CA VAL A 57 -6.78 -4.44 9.03
C VAL A 57 -6.12 -5.68 9.63
N GLU A 58 -5.78 -5.62 10.92
CA GLU A 58 -5.12 -6.73 11.63
C GLU A 58 -5.99 -8.00 11.72
N LYS A 59 -7.33 -7.84 11.68
CA LYS A 59 -8.27 -8.97 11.65
C LYS A 59 -9.22 -8.79 10.49
N VAL A 60 -9.06 -9.63 9.48
CA VAL A 60 -10.03 -9.71 8.41
C VAL A 60 -11.40 -10.05 9.01
N PRO A 61 -12.46 -9.26 8.76
CA PRO A 61 -13.77 -9.54 9.32
C PRO A 61 -14.26 -10.93 8.87
N ASP A 62 -14.93 -11.65 9.78
CA ASP A 62 -15.51 -12.99 9.60
C ASP A 62 -16.62 -12.99 8.54
N SER A 63 -16.24 -12.79 7.29
CA SER A 63 -17.12 -12.79 6.13
C SER A 63 -16.71 -13.93 5.22
N THR A 64 -17.62 -14.85 4.99
CA THR A 64 -17.41 -16.01 4.12
C THR A 64 -18.14 -15.81 2.80
N TYR A 65 -17.71 -16.52 1.75
CA TYR A 65 -18.42 -16.48 0.46
C TYR A 65 -19.88 -16.93 0.58
N GLU A 66 -20.21 -17.76 1.57
CA GLU A 66 -21.57 -18.22 1.84
C GLU A 66 -22.52 -17.08 2.23
N MET A 67 -21.99 -15.97 2.75
CA MET A 67 -22.78 -14.77 3.07
C MET A 67 -23.11 -13.95 1.81
N VAL A 68 -22.47 -14.22 0.67
CA VAL A 68 -22.69 -13.52 -0.60
C VAL A 68 -23.73 -14.30 -1.41
N GLY A 69 -24.99 -13.89 -1.36
CA GLY A 69 -26.08 -14.57 -2.07
C GLY A 69 -26.14 -14.24 -3.57
N GLY A 70 -26.27 -15.28 -4.41
CA GLY A 70 -26.67 -15.15 -5.83
C GLY A 70 -25.63 -14.58 -6.79
N LEU A 71 -24.37 -14.46 -6.36
CA LEU A 71 -23.26 -13.91 -7.14
C LEU A 71 -22.19 -14.98 -7.48
N ASP A 72 -22.60 -16.24 -7.65
CA ASP A 72 -21.69 -17.38 -7.81
C ASP A 72 -20.71 -17.21 -8.97
N LYS A 73 -21.18 -16.62 -10.08
CA LYS A 73 -20.34 -16.36 -11.26
C LYS A 73 -19.24 -15.33 -10.96
N GLN A 74 -19.61 -14.22 -10.33
CA GLN A 74 -18.68 -13.14 -9.97
C GLN A 74 -17.70 -13.60 -8.89
N ILE A 75 -18.17 -14.38 -7.91
CA ILE A 75 -17.32 -15.00 -6.89
C ILE A 75 -16.28 -15.89 -7.57
N LYS A 76 -16.69 -16.72 -8.54
CA LYS A 76 -15.78 -17.61 -9.27
C LYS A 76 -14.71 -16.83 -10.04
N GLU A 77 -15.10 -15.78 -10.78
CA GLU A 77 -14.14 -14.93 -11.52
C GLU A 77 -13.12 -14.29 -10.58
N ILE A 78 -13.54 -13.78 -9.41
CA ILE A 78 -12.62 -13.17 -8.44
C ILE A 78 -11.69 -14.22 -7.83
N LYS A 79 -12.19 -15.41 -7.52
CA LYS A 79 -11.34 -16.52 -7.02
C LYS A 79 -10.27 -16.91 -8.03
N GLU A 80 -10.63 -17.01 -9.31
CA GLU A 80 -9.66 -17.30 -10.37
C GLU A 80 -8.62 -16.18 -10.55
N VAL A 81 -9.00 -14.93 -10.32
CA VAL A 81 -8.09 -13.79 -10.47
C VAL A 81 -7.19 -13.56 -9.25
N ILE A 82 -7.70 -13.78 -8.03
CA ILE A 82 -6.98 -13.46 -6.79
C ILE A 82 -6.46 -14.71 -6.10
N GLU A 83 -7.31 -15.71 -5.88
CA GLU A 83 -6.96 -16.90 -5.09
C GLU A 83 -6.04 -17.85 -5.86
N LEU A 84 -6.30 -18.04 -7.16
CA LEU A 84 -5.50 -18.94 -8.01
C LEU A 84 -4.03 -18.52 -8.14
N PRO A 85 -3.67 -17.25 -8.45
CA PRO A 85 -2.26 -16.86 -8.53
C PRO A 85 -1.55 -16.83 -7.17
N VAL A 86 -2.28 -16.62 -6.07
CA VAL A 86 -1.72 -16.66 -4.72
C VAL A 86 -1.41 -18.09 -4.28
N LYS A 87 -2.29 -19.06 -4.60
CA LYS A 87 -2.12 -20.47 -4.21
C LYS A 87 -1.26 -21.29 -5.18
N HIS A 88 -1.35 -21.01 -6.48
CA HIS A 88 -0.72 -21.80 -7.54
C HIS A 88 -0.02 -20.92 -8.59
N PRO A 89 1.05 -20.19 -8.21
CA PRO A 89 1.82 -19.38 -9.15
C PRO A 89 2.44 -20.21 -10.29
N GLU A 90 2.76 -21.48 -10.04
CA GLU A 90 3.38 -22.39 -11.01
C GLU A 90 2.55 -22.61 -12.28
N LEU A 91 1.22 -22.52 -12.18
CA LEU A 91 0.32 -22.69 -13.33
C LEU A 91 0.47 -21.54 -14.32
N PHE A 92 0.68 -20.32 -13.83
CA PHE A 92 0.87 -19.14 -14.66
C PHE A 92 2.25 -19.14 -15.33
N ASP A 93 3.28 -19.57 -14.60
CA ASP A 93 4.64 -19.70 -15.12
C ASP A 93 4.73 -20.79 -16.20
N ALA A 94 4.08 -21.95 -16.00
CA ALA A 94 4.06 -23.04 -16.97
C ALA A 94 3.31 -22.67 -18.27
N LEU A 95 2.24 -21.88 -18.15
CA LEU A 95 1.48 -21.39 -19.29
C LEU A 95 2.13 -20.17 -19.97
N GLY A 96 3.12 -19.53 -19.32
CA GLY A 96 3.77 -18.31 -19.81
C GLY A 96 2.84 -17.10 -19.87
N ILE A 97 1.76 -17.10 -19.08
CA ILE A 97 0.78 -16.01 -19.03
C ILE A 97 1.03 -15.11 -17.82
N ALA A 98 0.84 -13.81 -18.00
CA ALA A 98 0.98 -12.85 -16.90
C ALA A 98 -0.18 -13.02 -15.90
N GLN A 99 0.14 -13.05 -14.62
CA GLN A 99 -0.86 -13.04 -13.54
C GLN A 99 -1.67 -11.74 -13.59
N PRO A 100 -3.01 -11.81 -13.49
CA PRO A 100 -3.83 -10.63 -13.38
C PRO A 100 -3.51 -9.88 -12.08
N LYS A 101 -3.30 -8.56 -12.17
CA LYS A 101 -2.78 -7.73 -11.06
C LYS A 101 -3.85 -6.97 -10.27
N GLY A 102 -5.11 -7.01 -10.71
CA GLY A 102 -6.17 -6.24 -10.06
C GLY A 102 -7.55 -6.58 -10.61
N VAL A 103 -8.56 -6.25 -9.82
CA VAL A 103 -9.98 -6.44 -10.12
C VAL A 103 -10.70 -5.12 -9.87
N LEU A 104 -11.59 -4.74 -10.79
CA LEU A 104 -12.51 -3.62 -10.59
C LEU A 104 -13.92 -4.14 -10.34
N LEU A 105 -14.45 -3.88 -9.15
CA LEU A 105 -15.84 -4.20 -8.81
C LEU A 105 -16.72 -2.98 -9.03
N TYR A 106 -17.65 -3.05 -9.97
CA TYR A 106 -18.57 -1.95 -10.29
C TYR A 106 -20.04 -2.40 -10.24
N GLY A 107 -20.95 -1.43 -10.15
CA GLY A 107 -22.40 -1.63 -10.21
C GLY A 107 -23.16 -0.78 -9.20
N PRO A 108 -24.50 -0.93 -9.11
CA PRO A 108 -25.32 -0.17 -8.18
C PRO A 108 -24.89 -0.36 -6.71
N PRO A 109 -25.12 0.64 -5.83
CA PRO A 109 -24.92 0.48 -4.39
C PRO A 109 -25.84 -0.63 -3.85
N GLY A 110 -25.40 -1.33 -2.80
CA GLY A 110 -26.17 -2.41 -2.17
C GLY A 110 -26.04 -3.80 -2.81
N THR A 111 -25.23 -3.94 -3.87
CA THR A 111 -24.97 -5.25 -4.53
C THR A 111 -23.90 -6.10 -3.84
N GLY A 112 -23.43 -5.72 -2.65
CA GLY A 112 -22.50 -6.54 -1.87
C GLY A 112 -21.02 -6.48 -2.29
N LYS A 113 -20.59 -5.49 -3.09
CA LYS A 113 -19.18 -5.33 -3.52
C LYS A 113 -18.19 -5.31 -2.35
N THR A 114 -18.45 -4.48 -1.34
CA THR A 114 -17.60 -4.39 -0.14
C THR A 114 -17.62 -5.68 0.67
N LEU A 115 -18.76 -6.41 0.69
CA LEU A 115 -18.88 -7.70 1.37
C LEU A 115 -18.04 -8.77 0.66
N LEU A 116 -18.12 -8.82 -0.66
CA LEU A 116 -17.35 -9.73 -1.50
C LEU A 116 -15.83 -9.52 -1.34
N ALA A 117 -15.38 -8.26 -1.31
CA ALA A 117 -13.96 -7.94 -1.09
C ALA A 117 -13.46 -8.41 0.29
N ARG A 118 -14.27 -8.24 1.34
CA ARG A 118 -13.96 -8.74 2.68
C ARG A 118 -13.92 -10.27 2.73
N ALA A 119 -14.83 -10.94 2.05
CA ALA A 119 -14.85 -12.40 1.97
C ALA A 119 -13.61 -12.99 1.28
N VAL A 120 -13.12 -12.32 0.23
CA VAL A 120 -11.88 -12.71 -0.47
C VAL A 120 -10.68 -12.57 0.44
N ALA A 121 -10.59 -11.47 1.18
CA ALA A 121 -9.52 -11.25 2.14
C ALA A 121 -9.48 -12.36 3.22
N HIS A 122 -10.66 -12.80 3.68
CA HIS A 122 -10.76 -13.81 4.73
C HIS A 122 -10.29 -15.18 4.23
N HIS A 123 -10.62 -15.54 2.99
CA HIS A 123 -10.23 -16.82 2.40
C HIS A 123 -8.78 -16.90 1.92
N THR A 124 -8.14 -15.76 1.64
CA THR A 124 -6.78 -15.72 1.10
C THR A 124 -5.70 -15.67 2.18
N GLU A 125 -6.06 -15.44 3.46
CA GLU A 125 -5.13 -15.29 4.59
C GLU A 125 -4.00 -14.28 4.32
N CYS A 126 -4.25 -13.31 3.43
CA CYS A 126 -3.31 -12.27 3.05
C CYS A 126 -3.49 -11.02 3.91
N THR A 127 -2.45 -10.19 3.98
CA THR A 127 -2.55 -8.88 4.64
C THR A 127 -3.58 -8.02 3.91
N PHE A 128 -4.64 -7.61 4.59
CA PHE A 128 -5.70 -6.78 4.00
C PHE A 128 -5.52 -5.31 4.38
N ILE A 129 -5.34 -4.47 3.38
CA ILE A 129 -5.18 -3.01 3.55
C ILE A 129 -6.42 -2.35 2.95
N ARG A 130 -7.23 -1.72 3.80
CA ARG A 130 -8.46 -1.04 3.38
C ARG A 130 -8.22 0.45 3.31
N VAL A 131 -8.49 1.06 2.16
CA VAL A 131 -8.46 2.51 1.98
C VAL A 131 -9.75 2.97 1.36
N SER A 132 -10.37 3.99 1.95
CA SER A 132 -11.45 4.72 1.29
C SER A 132 -10.84 5.82 0.42
N GLY A 133 -11.35 6.04 -0.79
CA GLY A 133 -10.92 7.13 -1.66
C GLY A 133 -10.96 8.49 -0.96
N SER A 134 -11.95 8.71 -0.10
CA SER A 134 -12.07 9.93 0.71
C SER A 134 -10.89 10.15 1.68
N GLU A 135 -10.21 9.10 2.13
CA GLU A 135 -9.06 9.20 3.05
C GLU A 135 -7.77 9.65 2.33
N LEU A 136 -7.72 9.53 1.01
CA LEU A 136 -6.57 9.95 0.20
C LEU A 136 -6.56 11.47 -0.08
N VAL A 137 -7.69 12.15 0.15
CA VAL A 137 -7.82 13.60 -0.02
C VAL A 137 -7.37 14.30 1.27
N GLN A 138 -6.20 14.92 1.23
CA GLN A 138 -5.58 15.60 2.37
C GLN A 138 -5.58 17.13 2.17
N LYS A 139 -5.61 17.88 3.28
CA LYS A 139 -5.63 19.36 3.26
C LYS A 139 -4.32 19.99 2.78
N PHE A 140 -3.22 19.24 2.84
CA PHE A 140 -1.89 19.74 2.49
C PHE A 140 -1.44 19.17 1.14
N ILE A 141 -0.99 20.07 0.26
CA ILE A 141 -0.45 19.74 -1.06
C ILE A 141 0.64 18.68 -0.94
N GLY A 142 0.45 17.54 -1.63
CA GLY A 142 1.45 16.47 -1.74
C GLY A 142 1.46 15.47 -0.58
N GLU A 143 0.60 15.65 0.42
CA GLU A 143 0.44 14.66 1.50
C GLU A 143 -0.27 13.40 1.00
N GLY A 144 -1.31 13.54 0.17
CA GLY A 144 -2.01 12.41 -0.43
C GLY A 144 -1.10 11.51 -1.27
N SER A 145 -0.28 12.08 -2.16
CA SER A 145 0.67 11.30 -2.99
C SER A 145 1.76 10.62 -2.15
N ARG A 146 2.19 11.26 -1.05
CA ARG A 146 3.10 10.63 -0.09
C ARG A 146 2.42 9.44 0.61
N MET A 147 1.17 9.57 1.04
CA MET A 147 0.41 8.47 1.65
C MET A 147 0.25 7.28 0.70
N VAL A 148 -0.12 7.52 -0.56
CA VAL A 148 -0.24 6.45 -1.58
C VAL A 148 1.11 5.74 -1.75
N ARG A 149 2.21 6.49 -1.83
CA ARG A 149 3.55 5.90 -1.95
C ARG A 149 3.90 5.05 -0.73
N GLU A 150 3.67 5.54 0.48
CA GLU A 150 3.95 4.82 1.73
C GLU A 150 3.08 3.56 1.83
N LEU A 151 1.82 3.61 1.41
CA LEU A 151 0.93 2.46 1.35
C LEU A 151 1.47 1.34 0.46
N PHE A 152 1.95 1.67 -0.74
CA PHE A 152 2.55 0.66 -1.64
C PHE A 152 3.90 0.14 -1.16
N VAL A 153 4.65 0.91 -0.37
CA VAL A 153 5.87 0.43 0.29
C VAL A 153 5.49 -0.57 1.37
N MET A 154 4.53 -0.21 2.22
CA MET A 154 4.02 -1.07 3.29
C MET A 154 3.43 -2.38 2.75
N ALA A 155 2.59 -2.31 1.71
CA ALA A 155 2.03 -3.49 1.07
C ALA A 155 3.12 -4.45 0.55
N ARG A 156 4.22 -3.91 0.01
CA ARG A 156 5.36 -4.71 -0.44
C ARG A 156 6.15 -5.34 0.71
N GLU A 157 6.27 -4.65 1.84
CA GLU A 157 6.90 -5.20 3.05
C GLU A 157 6.05 -6.32 3.68
N HIS A 158 4.73 -6.25 3.53
CA HIS A 158 3.75 -7.24 4.06
C HIS A 158 3.23 -8.23 2.99
N ALA A 159 3.99 -8.48 1.92
CA ALA A 159 3.59 -9.41 0.87
C ALA A 159 3.49 -10.85 1.42
N PRO A 160 2.43 -11.63 1.09
CA PRO A 160 1.33 -11.31 0.17
C PRO A 160 0.27 -10.38 0.79
N SER A 161 -0.12 -9.34 0.06
CA SER A 161 -1.05 -8.30 0.51
C SER A 161 -2.11 -7.95 -0.52
N ILE A 162 -3.33 -7.64 -0.08
CA ILE A 162 -4.43 -7.14 -0.90
C ILE A 162 -4.74 -5.70 -0.48
N ILE A 163 -4.67 -4.78 -1.44
CA ILE A 163 -5.10 -3.38 -1.25
C ILE A 163 -6.51 -3.26 -1.79
N PHE A 164 -7.46 -2.94 -0.92
CA PHE A 164 -8.84 -2.66 -1.28
C PHE A 164 -9.10 -1.16 -1.23
N MET A 165 -9.36 -0.57 -2.40
CA MET A 165 -9.77 0.83 -2.55
C MET A 165 -11.30 0.89 -2.68
N ASP A 166 -11.95 1.35 -1.62
CA ASP A 166 -13.40 1.59 -1.59
C ASP A 166 -13.71 3.00 -2.10
N GLU A 167 -14.85 3.19 -2.77
CA GLU A 167 -15.34 4.50 -3.23
C GLU A 167 -14.29 5.30 -4.05
N ILE A 168 -13.59 4.62 -4.97
CA ILE A 168 -12.55 5.26 -5.80
C ILE A 168 -13.11 6.35 -6.74
N ASP A 169 -14.41 6.35 -6.99
CA ASP A 169 -15.12 7.40 -7.71
C ASP A 169 -15.02 8.77 -7.02
N SER A 170 -14.82 8.81 -5.69
CA SER A 170 -14.58 10.05 -4.94
C SER A 170 -13.28 10.76 -5.33
N ILE A 171 -12.25 10.02 -5.72
CA ILE A 171 -10.95 10.57 -6.15
C ILE A 171 -10.80 10.62 -7.68
N GLY A 172 -11.57 9.80 -8.39
CA GLY A 172 -11.45 9.57 -9.83
C GLY A 172 -12.24 10.53 -10.71
N SER A 173 -12.73 11.66 -10.18
CA SER A 173 -13.52 12.62 -10.97
C SER A 173 -12.76 13.03 -12.23
N SER A 174 -13.39 12.78 -13.39
CA SER A 174 -12.84 13.10 -14.71
C SER A 174 -12.56 14.59 -14.83
N ARG A 175 -11.39 14.97 -15.35
CA ARG A 175 -10.99 16.37 -15.63
C ARG A 175 -12.17 17.17 -16.18
N ILE A 176 -12.74 18.06 -15.35
CA ILE A 176 -13.56 19.14 -15.85
C ILE A 176 -12.60 20.33 -15.98
N GLU A 177 -12.31 20.75 -17.21
CA GLU A 177 -11.45 21.91 -17.55
C GLU A 177 -11.96 23.26 -17.01
N SER A 178 -12.96 23.28 -16.13
CA SER A 178 -13.58 24.51 -15.65
C SER A 178 -13.44 24.67 -14.13
N GLY A 179 -12.38 25.38 -13.74
CA GLY A 179 -12.49 26.37 -12.66
C GLY A 179 -11.84 26.03 -11.32
N SER A 180 -10.99 26.96 -10.87
CA SER A 180 -10.45 27.13 -9.52
C SER A 180 -9.40 26.12 -9.03
N GLY A 181 -8.25 26.64 -8.59
CA GLY A 181 -7.02 25.92 -8.28
C GLY A 181 -7.05 24.84 -7.17
N GLY A 182 -8.21 24.53 -6.60
CA GLY A 182 -8.39 23.42 -5.65
C GLY A 182 -8.39 22.03 -6.30
N ASP A 183 -8.79 21.92 -7.57
CA ASP A 183 -8.90 20.64 -8.30
C ASP A 183 -7.54 20.00 -8.64
N SER A 184 -6.45 20.74 -8.41
CA SER A 184 -5.08 20.30 -8.72
C SER A 184 -4.50 19.29 -7.74
N GLU A 185 -5.04 19.17 -6.52
CA GLU A 185 -4.52 18.25 -5.49
C GLU A 185 -4.98 16.81 -5.67
N VAL A 186 -6.27 16.62 -5.93
CA VAL A 186 -6.86 15.30 -6.24
C VAL A 186 -6.16 14.69 -7.46
N GLN A 187 -5.89 15.53 -8.46
CA GLN A 187 -5.17 15.16 -9.67
C GLN A 187 -3.70 14.76 -9.46
N ARG A 188 -3.03 15.25 -8.41
CA ARG A 188 -1.63 14.87 -8.09
C ARG A 188 -1.53 13.58 -7.29
N THR A 189 -2.65 13.11 -6.75
CA THR A 189 -2.75 11.88 -5.95
C THR A 189 -3.17 10.69 -6.80
N MET A 190 -3.88 10.94 -7.91
CA MET A 190 -4.10 9.97 -9.00
C MET A 190 -2.81 9.55 -9.72
#